data_AF-A0A659U8S7-F1
#
_entry.id   AF-A0A659U8S7-F1
#
_cell.length_a   1.000
_cell.length_b   1.000
_cell.length_c   1.000
_cell.angle_alpha   90.00
_cell.angle_beta   90.00
_cell.angle_gamma   90.00
#
_symmetry.space_group_name_H-M   'P 1'
#
loop_
_entity.id
_entity.type
_entity.pdbx_description
1 polymer ?
#
loop_
_entity_poly.entity_id
_entity_poly.type
_entity_poly.pdbx_seq_one_letter_code
_entity_poly.pdbx_strand_id
1 'polypeptide(L)'
;PDAPSFDVSVPLSEIPAYLDRILPKLAAIEPGLAPYIFGHLADGNLHIILNRRGPLAPEIAERVERVLYQQLREIGGSFSAEHGVGSKRIHSLLATADPT
;
A
#
# COMPACT_ATOMS: atom_id res chain seq x y z
N PRO A 1 6.78 -16.95 9.56
CA PRO A 1 6.88 -15.99 10.69
C PRO A 1 7.18 -14.57 10.23
N ASP A 2 7.99 -14.39 9.19
CA ASP A 2 8.34 -13.04 8.71
C ASP A 2 7.99 -12.87 7.23
N ALA A 3 6.70 -12.79 6.91
CA ALA A 3 6.27 -12.52 5.55
C ALA A 3 6.50 -11.02 5.24
N PRO A 4 7.12 -10.66 4.10
CA PRO A 4 7.31 -9.26 3.73
C PRO A 4 5.96 -8.55 3.57
N SER A 5 5.81 -7.40 4.24
CA SER A 5 4.58 -6.59 4.27
C SER A 5 4.84 -5.15 3.87
N PHE A 6 3.91 -4.58 3.11
CA PHE A 6 3.94 -3.20 2.64
C PHE A 6 2.58 -2.54 2.91
N ASP A 7 2.58 -1.22 3.07
CA ASP A 7 1.41 -0.41 3.39
C ASP A 7 1.40 0.79 2.43
N VAL A 8 0.32 1.00 1.69
CA VAL A 8 0.22 2.07 0.69
C VAL A 8 -1.16 2.69 0.71
N SER A 9 -1.26 3.98 0.39
CA SER A 9 -2.55 4.60 0.06
C SER A 9 -2.69 4.78 -1.45
N VAL A 10 -3.88 4.50 -1.96
CA VAL A 10 -4.25 4.63 -3.37
C VAL A 10 -5.64 5.23 -3.44
N PRO A 11 -5.90 6.28 -4.26
CA PRO A 11 -7.25 6.79 -4.43
C PRO A 11 -8.21 5.69 -4.86
N LEU A 12 -9.41 5.67 -4.28
CA LEU A 12 -10.37 4.58 -4.46
C LEU A 12 -10.67 4.26 -5.93
N SER A 13 -10.75 5.29 -6.78
CA SER A 13 -10.96 5.13 -8.23
C SER A 13 -9.79 4.46 -8.95
N GLU A 14 -8.58 4.54 -8.40
CA GLU A 14 -7.34 4.05 -9.01
C GLU A 14 -6.97 2.64 -8.53
N ILE A 15 -7.62 2.11 -7.49
CA ILE A 15 -7.27 0.80 -6.92
C ILE A 15 -7.29 -0.32 -7.97
N PRO A 16 -8.34 -0.50 -8.80
CA PRO A 16 -8.34 -1.55 -9.82
C PRO A 16 -7.14 -1.40 -10.79
N ALA A 17 -6.92 -0.20 -11.30
CA ALA A 17 -5.85 0.09 -12.25
C ALA A 17 -4.46 -0.04 -11.62
N TYR A 18 -4.31 0.25 -10.33
CA TYR A 18 -3.09 0.04 -9.57
C TYR A 18 -2.77 -1.45 -9.44
N LEU A 19 -3.76 -2.26 -9.05
CA LEU A 19 -3.62 -3.72 -8.90
C LEU A 19 -3.26 -4.40 -10.23
N ASP A 20 -3.95 -4.05 -11.31
CA ASP A 20 -3.67 -4.58 -12.65
C ASP A 20 -2.23 -4.31 -13.11
N ARG A 21 -1.61 -3.24 -12.61
CA ARG A 21 -0.21 -2.89 -12.92
C ARG A 21 0.79 -3.61 -12.02
N ILE A 22 0.52 -3.74 -10.72
CA ILE A 22 1.51 -4.28 -9.78
C ILE A 22 1.55 -5.81 -9.79
N LEU A 23 0.39 -6.49 -9.89
CA LEU A 23 0.30 -7.94 -9.79
C LEU A 23 1.16 -8.69 -10.83
N PRO A 24 1.10 -8.39 -12.15
CA PRO A 24 1.94 -9.06 -13.13
C PRO A 24 3.43 -8.71 -12.96
N LYS A 25 3.77 -7.50 -12.50
CA LYS A 25 5.16 -7.09 -12.26
C LYS A 25 5.77 -7.81 -11.07
N LEU A 26 5.00 -8.03 -9.99
CA LEU A 26 5.44 -8.83 -8.84
C LEU A 26 5.69 -10.28 -9.26
N ALA A 27 4.79 -10.88 -10.04
CA ALA A 27 4.97 -12.23 -10.56
C ALA A 27 6.21 -12.37 -11.49
N ALA A 28 6.58 -11.30 -12.20
CA ALA A 28 7.79 -11.27 -13.03
C ALA A 28 9.10 -11.12 -12.24
N ILE A 29 9.05 -10.69 -10.97
CA ILE A 29 10.23 -10.63 -10.10
C ILE A 29 10.66 -12.03 -9.68
N GLU A 30 9.70 -12.82 -9.18
CA GLU A 30 9.91 -14.19 -8.74
C GLU A 30 8.60 -14.97 -8.93
N PRO A 31 8.61 -16.09 -9.68
CA PRO A 31 7.43 -16.94 -9.85
C PRO A 31 6.99 -17.48 -8.48
N GLY A 32 5.89 -16.94 -7.94
CA GLY A 32 5.40 -17.26 -6.60
C GLY A 32 5.10 -16.05 -5.72
N LEU A 33 5.53 -14.85 -6.12
CA LEU A 33 5.17 -13.58 -5.44
C LEU A 33 3.72 -13.16 -5.74
N ALA A 34 2.77 -13.97 -5.26
CA ALA A 34 1.37 -13.62 -5.21
C ALA A 34 1.09 -12.91 -3.86
N PRO A 35 0.72 -11.62 -3.86
CA PRO A 35 0.39 -10.92 -2.62
C PRO A 35 -1.02 -11.26 -2.14
N TYR A 36 -1.18 -11.29 -0.82
CA TYR A 36 -2.47 -11.07 -0.17
C TYR A 36 -2.65 -9.57 -0.01
N ILE A 37 -3.78 -9.04 -0.49
CA ILE A 37 -4.08 -7.61 -0.47
C ILE A 37 -5.40 -7.40 0.28
N PHE A 38 -5.37 -6.56 1.30
CA PHE A 38 -6.54 -6.19 2.10
C PHE A 38 -6.32 -4.81 2.71
N GLY A 39 -7.36 -4.17 3.25
CA GLY A 39 -7.21 -2.88 3.89
C GLY A 39 -8.53 -2.14 4.00
N HIS A 40 -8.47 -0.86 4.34
CA HIS A 40 -9.64 -0.01 4.46
C HIS A 40 -9.96 0.60 3.09
N LEU A 41 -10.80 -0.08 2.33
CA LEU A 41 -11.16 0.36 0.98
C LEU A 41 -11.74 1.79 0.96
N ALA A 42 -12.51 2.18 1.98
CA ALA A 42 -13.15 3.49 2.06
C ALA A 42 -12.18 4.68 2.15
N ASP A 43 -10.97 4.47 2.65
CA ASP A 43 -9.93 5.52 2.75
C ASP A 43 -8.72 5.26 1.82
N GLY A 44 -8.78 4.20 1.02
CA GLY A 44 -7.74 3.88 0.03
C GLY A 44 -6.51 3.19 0.61
N ASN A 45 -6.52 2.77 1.88
CA ASN A 45 -5.42 2.04 2.50
C ASN A 45 -5.39 0.57 2.02
N LEU A 46 -4.25 0.14 1.47
CA LEU A 46 -3.95 -1.23 1.10
C LEU A 46 -2.73 -1.76 1.85
N HIS A 47 -2.92 -2.85 2.59
CA HIS A 47 -1.88 -3.72 3.11
C HIS A 47 -1.58 -4.83 2.09
N ILE A 48 -0.31 -4.98 1.74
CA ILE A 48 0.18 -5.93 0.73
C ILE A 48 1.17 -6.87 1.40
N ILE A 49 0.78 -8.14 1.59
CA ILE A 49 1.63 -9.17 2.21
C ILE A 49 2.05 -10.16 1.13
N LEU A 50 3.34 -10.33 0.90
CA LEU A 50 3.84 -11.31 -0.07
C LEU A 50 3.69 -12.73 0.50
N ASN A 51 3.16 -13.67 -0.30
CA ASN A 51 3.03 -15.08 0.07
C ASN A 51 4.39 -15.81 0.07
N ARG A 52 5.30 -15.37 0.93
CA ARG A 52 6.66 -15.88 1.07
C ARG A 52 7.02 -16.03 2.54
N ARG A 53 7.86 -17.02 2.84
CA ARG A 53 8.46 -17.19 4.16
C ARG A 53 9.81 -16.47 4.22
N GLY A 54 9.98 -15.65 5.25
CA GLY A 54 11.25 -14.98 5.52
C GLY A 54 11.44 -13.71 4.71
N PRO A 55 12.50 -12.94 5.04
CA PRO A 55 12.76 -11.66 4.40
C PRO A 55 13.11 -11.82 2.92
N LEU A 56 12.88 -10.75 2.16
CA LEU A 56 13.40 -10.64 0.79
C LEU A 56 14.91 -10.44 0.82
N ALA A 57 15.62 -11.01 -0.15
CA ALA A 57 16.99 -10.58 -0.42
C ALA A 57 17.00 -9.08 -0.81
N PRO A 58 18.02 -8.29 -0.45
CA PRO A 58 18.03 -6.84 -0.66
C PRO A 58 17.69 -6.41 -2.10
N GLU A 59 18.22 -7.10 -3.10
CA GLU A 59 17.93 -6.82 -4.52
C GLU A 59 16.46 -7.08 -4.89
N ILE A 60 15.86 -8.12 -4.32
CA ILE A 60 14.45 -8.44 -4.54
C ILE A 60 13.56 -7.43 -3.82
N ALA A 61 13.94 -7.01 -2.61
CA ALA A 61 13.24 -5.96 -1.86
C ALA A 61 13.18 -4.66 -2.65
N GLU A 62 14.30 -4.19 -3.19
CA GLU A 62 14.35 -2.95 -3.99
C GLU A 62 13.45 -3.04 -5.24
N ARG A 63 13.45 -4.18 -5.93
CA ARG A 63 12.60 -4.42 -7.11
C ARG A 63 11.11 -4.41 -6.72
N VAL A 64 10.76 -5.04 -5.60
CA VAL A 64 9.37 -5.04 -5.09
C VAL A 64 8.93 -3.63 -4.71
N GLU A 65 9.73 -2.91 -3.91
CA GLU A 65 9.42 -1.53 -3.52
C GLU A 65 9.25 -0.62 -4.74
N ARG A 66 10.11 -0.76 -5.75
CA ARG A 66 9.97 -0.04 -7.00
C ARG A 66 8.64 -0.33 -7.69
N VAL A 67 8.24 -1.60 -7.77
CA VAL A 67 6.93 -1.98 -8.35
C VAL A 67 5.78 -1.37 -7.57
N LEU A 68 5.83 -1.41 -6.24
CA LEU A 68 4.75 -0.94 -5.38
C LEU A 68 4.64 0.59 -5.35
N TYR A 69 5.77 1.31 -5.35
CA TYR A 69 5.81 2.75 -5.05
C TYR A 69 5.92 3.64 -6.28
N GLN A 70 6.48 3.16 -7.40
CA GLN A 70 6.82 4.02 -8.55
C GLN A 70 5.62 4.81 -9.08
N GLN A 71 4.43 4.22 -9.11
CA GLN A 71 3.23 4.86 -9.69
C GLN A 71 2.37 5.59 -8.67
N LEU A 72 2.61 5.41 -7.38
CA LEU A 72 1.77 5.98 -6.32
C LEU A 72 1.71 7.51 -6.44
N ARG A 73 2.86 8.17 -6.62
CA ARG A 73 2.90 9.63 -6.74
C ARG A 73 2.12 10.16 -7.94
N GLU A 74 2.14 9.43 -9.07
CA GLU A 74 1.46 9.84 -10.31
C GLU A 74 -0.06 9.74 -10.19
N ILE A 75 -0.55 8.74 -9.45
CA ILE A 75 -1.98 8.48 -9.25
C ILE A 75 -2.53 9.14 -7.98
N GLY A 76 -1.74 9.93 -7.25
CA GLY A 76 -2.17 10.60 -6.01
C GLY A 76 -2.17 9.71 -4.76
N GLY A 77 -1.46 8.58 -4.78
CA GLY A 77 -1.22 7.69 -3.64
C GLY A 77 0.06 7.99 -2.85
N SER A 78 0.31 7.21 -1.80
CA SER A 78 1.46 7.34 -0.90
C SER A 78 2.07 5.98 -0.55
N PHE A 79 3.39 5.93 -0.40
CA PHE A 79 4.15 4.74 0.03
C PHE A 79 3.87 4.32 1.49
N SER A 80 3.05 5.10 2.20
CA SER A 80 2.47 4.73 3.47
C SER A 80 1.10 5.36 3.60
N ALA A 81 0.09 4.52 3.83
CA ALA A 81 -1.25 4.95 4.21
C ALA A 81 -1.28 5.49 5.64
N GLU A 82 -0.41 4.99 6.52
CA GLU A 82 -0.29 5.49 7.90
C GLU A 82 0.24 6.93 7.97
N HIS A 83 0.94 7.39 6.92
CA HIS A 83 1.40 8.77 6.79
C HIS A 83 0.48 9.67 5.92
N GLY A 84 -0.64 9.13 5.42
CA GLY A 84 -1.62 9.82 4.58
C GLY A 84 -2.86 10.36 5.32
N VAL A 85 -2.65 11.16 6.38
CA VAL A 85 -3.51 12.26 6.91
C VAL A 85 -5.03 12.02 7.13
N GLY A 86 -5.52 12.29 8.34
CA GLY A 86 -6.66 13.22 8.49
C GLY A 86 -8.09 12.69 8.59
N SER A 87 -8.44 11.46 8.21
CA SER A 87 -9.85 11.00 8.33
C SER A 87 -10.19 10.50 9.75
N LYS A 88 -9.35 9.67 10.38
CA LYS A 88 -9.56 9.20 11.77
C LYS A 88 -9.54 10.31 12.81
N ARG A 89 -8.91 11.44 12.50
CA ARG A 89 -8.88 12.61 13.36
C ARG A 89 -9.79 13.73 12.92
N ILE A 90 -10.40 13.76 11.74
CA ILE A 90 -11.38 14.83 11.42
C ILE A 90 -12.58 14.75 12.37
N HIS A 91 -13.09 13.56 12.68
CA HIS A 91 -14.22 13.45 13.60
C HIS A 91 -13.82 13.83 15.02
N SER A 92 -12.66 13.38 15.51
CA SER A 92 -12.12 13.79 16.82
C SER A 92 -11.72 15.28 16.85
N LEU A 93 -11.15 15.83 15.78
CA LEU A 93 -10.77 17.24 15.63
C LEU A 93 -12.02 18.12 15.57
N LEU A 94 -13.08 17.73 14.86
CA LEU A 94 -14.37 18.43 14.87
C LEU A 94 -15.09 18.29 16.22
N ALA A 95 -14.92 17.17 16.92
CA ALA A 95 -15.57 16.92 18.21
C ALA A 95 -14.80 17.47 19.42
N THR A 96 -13.50 17.76 19.30
CA THR A 96 -12.64 18.21 20.42
C THR A 96 -11.79 19.44 20.11
N ALA A 97 -11.91 20.07 18.93
CA ALA A 97 -11.32 21.37 18.71
C ALA A 97 -12.12 22.40 19.52
N ASP A 98 -11.41 23.11 20.40
CA ASP A 98 -11.96 24.18 21.21
C ASP A 98 -12.33 25.36 20.30
N PRO A 99 -13.63 25.69 20.14
CA PRO A 99 -14.02 26.87 19.40
C PRO A 99 -13.83 28.05 20.34
N THR A 100 -13.05 29.05 19.90
CA THR A 100 -13.42 30.41 20.31
C THR A 100 -14.70 30.80 19.57
#